data_AF-A0A3S8Z8G0-F1
#
_entry.id   AF-A0A3S8Z8G0-F1
#
_cell.length_a   1.000
_cell.length_b   1.000
_cell.length_c   1.000
_cell.angle_alpha   90.00
_cell.angle_beta   90.00
_cell.angle_gamma   90.00
#
_symmetry.space_group_name_H-M   'P 1'
#
loop_
_entity.id
_entity.type
_entity.pdbx_description
1 polymer ?
#
loop_
_entity_poly.entity_id
_entity_poly.type
_entity_poly.pdbx_seq_one_letter_code
_entity_poly.pdbx_strand_id
1 'polypeptide(L)'
;MTRATVLLLAFGLAACGAETGSNDEACREADTVAREVEEFAEPLSDEQANAARQWEFRLAEASVLATDHDLAVSIRDLADAAGNVAENLEDAGARDVFDRVYADVTAKCN
;
A
#
# COMPACT_ATOMS: atom_id res chain seq x y z
N MET A 1 45.81 12.92 16.51
CA MET A 1 44.55 12.19 16.76
C MET A 1 43.44 13.22 16.87
N THR A 2 42.48 13.16 15.95
CA THR A 2 41.58 14.22 15.53
C THR A 2 40.41 14.38 16.52
N ARG A 3 40.09 15.64 16.85
CA ARG A 3 38.97 16.05 17.72
C ARG A 3 37.64 15.67 17.04
N ALA A 4 36.81 14.87 17.71
CA ALA A 4 35.45 14.58 17.29
C ALA A 4 34.54 15.77 17.64
N THR A 5 34.29 16.61 16.65
CA THR A 5 33.24 17.62 16.66
C THR A 5 31.90 16.90 16.49
N VAL A 6 31.12 16.75 17.55
CA VAL A 6 29.70 16.34 17.46
C VAL A 6 28.88 17.61 17.47
N LEU A 7 28.36 17.98 16.30
CA LEU A 7 27.51 19.15 16.11
C LEU A 7 26.34 18.77 15.19
N LEU A 8 25.18 18.66 15.84
CA LEU A 8 23.80 18.90 15.38
C LEU A 8 23.31 18.22 14.10
N LEU A 9 22.22 17.46 14.22
CA LEU A 9 21.00 17.69 13.44
C LEU A 9 19.78 17.41 14.32
N ALA A 10 19.39 18.41 15.11
CA ALA A 10 18.03 18.55 15.63
C ALA A 10 17.22 19.32 14.56
N PHE A 11 16.58 18.58 13.67
CA PHE A 11 15.59 19.06 12.69
C PHE A 11 14.71 17.83 12.35
N GLY A 12 13.40 17.80 12.51
CA GLY A 12 12.48 18.79 13.04
C GLY A 12 11.21 18.07 13.51
N LEU A 13 10.72 18.44 14.69
CA LEU A 13 9.38 18.10 15.19
C LEU A 13 8.35 19.06 14.57
N ALA A 14 8.34 19.14 13.24
CA ALA A 14 7.43 20.00 12.48
C ALA A 14 6.79 19.18 11.36
N ALA A 15 5.98 18.21 11.75
CA ALA A 15 4.94 17.63 10.91
C ALA A 15 3.79 17.16 11.81
N CYS A 16 3.26 18.08 12.62
CA CYS A 16 1.92 17.99 13.15
C CYS A 16 1.08 18.98 12.32
N GLY A 17 1.04 18.73 11.01
CA GLY A 17 0.07 19.33 10.10
C GLY A 17 -1.10 18.37 10.04
N ALA A 18 -2.31 18.85 10.31
CA ALA A 18 -3.51 18.05 10.20
C ALA A 18 -3.71 17.62 8.74
N GLU A 19 -3.38 16.37 8.43
CA GLU A 19 -3.85 15.66 7.25
C GLU A 19 -4.63 14.46 7.77
N THR A 20 -5.83 14.73 8.28
CA THR A 20 -6.85 13.68 8.37
C THR A 20 -7.08 13.20 6.94
N GLY A 21 -6.98 11.89 6.70
CA GLY A 21 -6.74 11.29 5.38
C GLY A 21 -7.53 11.84 4.19
N SER A 22 -7.05 11.52 2.99
CA SER A 22 -7.65 11.94 1.73
C SER A 22 -7.94 10.75 0.82
N ASN A 23 -9.03 10.83 0.04
CA ASN A 23 -9.31 9.88 -1.04
C ASN A 23 -8.14 9.80 -2.03
N ASP A 24 -7.50 10.93 -2.34
CA ASP A 24 -6.36 10.97 -3.27
C ASP A 24 -5.15 10.19 -2.74
N GLU A 25 -4.94 10.21 -1.42
CA GLU A 25 -3.86 9.45 -0.78
C GLU A 25 -4.18 7.96 -0.76
N ALA A 26 -5.42 7.61 -0.40
CA ALA A 26 -5.90 6.24 -0.41
C ALA A 26 -5.83 5.61 -1.82
N CYS A 27 -6.26 6.32 -2.86
CA CYS A 27 -6.19 5.89 -4.25
C CYS A 27 -4.74 5.71 -4.74
N ARG A 28 -3.83 6.63 -4.38
CA ARG A 28 -2.41 6.52 -4.76
C ARG A 28 -1.73 5.31 -4.15
N GLU A 29 -2.08 4.98 -2.91
CA GLU A 29 -1.55 3.79 -2.24
C GLU A 29 -2.10 2.51 -2.88
N ALA A 30 -3.39 2.49 -3.24
CA ALA A 30 -4.00 1.40 -3.98
C ALA A 30 -3.32 1.14 -5.34
N ASP A 31 -3.09 2.20 -6.12
CA ASP A 31 -2.39 2.11 -7.42
C ASP A 31 -0.94 1.63 -7.26
N THR A 32 -0.27 2.05 -6.18
CA THR A 32 1.11 1.64 -5.91
C THR A 32 1.20 0.15 -5.64
N VAL A 33 0.33 -0.38 -4.78
CA VAL A 33 0.30 -1.82 -4.48
C VAL A 33 -0.12 -2.62 -5.71
N ALA A 34 -1.12 -2.17 -6.48
CA ALA A 34 -1.54 -2.88 -7.70
C ALA A 34 -0.42 -3.03 -8.73
N ARG A 35 0.39 -1.98 -8.90
CA ARG A 35 1.59 -2.04 -9.74
C ARG A 35 2.65 -2.99 -9.19
N GLU A 36 2.91 -2.98 -7.88
CA GLU A 36 3.85 -3.96 -7.28
C GLU A 36 3.37 -5.40 -7.51
N VAL A 37 2.07 -5.64 -7.35
CA VAL A 37 1.45 -6.94 -7.60
C VAL A 37 1.64 -7.33 -9.09
N GLU A 38 1.51 -6.41 -10.05
CA GLU A 38 1.79 -6.63 -11.49
C GLU A 38 3.28 -6.87 -11.81
N GLU A 39 4.18 -6.09 -11.21
CA GLU A 39 5.62 -6.12 -11.52
C GLU A 39 6.33 -7.36 -10.98
N PHE A 40 5.78 -8.00 -9.95
CA PHE A 40 6.42 -9.12 -9.28
C PHE A 40 6.25 -10.41 -10.10
N ALA A 41 7.37 -10.93 -10.60
CA ALA A 41 7.45 -12.19 -11.35
C ALA A 41 8.04 -13.30 -10.47
N GLU A 42 7.45 -14.50 -10.52
CA GLU A 42 7.96 -15.62 -9.73
C GLU A 42 9.15 -16.33 -10.40
N PRO A 43 10.16 -16.75 -9.60
CA PRO A 43 10.25 -16.65 -8.13
C PRO A 43 10.65 -15.25 -7.63
N LEU A 44 10.06 -14.79 -6.52
CA LEU A 44 10.36 -13.50 -5.90
C LEU A 44 11.75 -13.47 -5.24
N SER A 45 12.39 -12.29 -5.25
CA SER A 45 13.52 -11.99 -4.36
C SER A 45 13.06 -11.81 -2.90
N ASP A 46 13.99 -11.91 -1.94
CA ASP A 46 13.67 -11.72 -0.50
C ASP A 46 13.03 -10.35 -0.23
N GLU A 47 13.47 -9.31 -0.93
CA GLU A 47 12.92 -7.95 -0.81
C GLU A 47 11.49 -7.88 -1.35
N GLN A 48 11.22 -8.49 -2.50
CA GLN A 48 9.88 -8.59 -3.08
C GLN A 48 8.94 -9.43 -2.21
N ALA A 49 9.41 -10.55 -1.66
CA ALA A 49 8.63 -11.36 -0.74
C ALA A 49 8.29 -10.60 0.55
N ASN A 50 9.21 -9.77 1.05
CA ASN A 50 8.95 -8.91 2.20
C ASN A 50 7.96 -7.77 1.86
N ALA A 51 8.05 -7.18 0.67
CA ALA A 51 7.10 -6.18 0.20
C ALA A 51 5.70 -6.78 0.01
N ALA A 52 5.60 -7.98 -0.58
CA ALA A 52 4.34 -8.69 -0.80
C ALA A 52 3.57 -8.93 0.51
N ARG A 53 4.29 -9.32 1.58
CA ARG A 53 3.71 -9.49 2.92
C ARG A 53 3.14 -8.22 3.54
N GLN A 54 3.49 -7.05 3.01
CA GLN A 54 3.04 -5.75 3.53
C GLN A 54 1.88 -5.15 2.74
N TRP A 55 1.49 -5.74 1.60
CA TRP A 55 0.42 -5.20 0.74
C TRP A 55 -0.90 -5.06 1.47
N GLU A 56 -1.36 -6.12 2.16
CA GLU A 56 -2.59 -6.10 2.94
C GLU A 56 -2.55 -4.98 3.99
N PHE A 57 -1.45 -4.86 4.73
CA PHE A 57 -1.32 -3.85 5.78
C PHE A 57 -1.35 -2.43 5.22
N ARG A 58 -0.61 -2.16 4.14
CA ARG A 58 -0.57 -0.85 3.48
C ARG A 58 -1.94 -0.44 2.95
N LEU A 59 -2.65 -1.36 2.31
CA LEU A 59 -4.01 -1.13 1.82
C LEU A 59 -5.02 -0.96 2.97
N ALA A 60 -4.85 -1.71 4.07
CA ALA A 60 -5.66 -1.51 5.26
C ALA A 60 -5.47 -0.09 5.85
N GLU A 61 -4.24 0.43 5.90
CA GLU A 61 -3.98 1.81 6.29
C GLU A 61 -4.59 2.80 5.30
N ALA A 62 -4.47 2.56 3.99
CA ALA A 62 -5.09 3.38 2.96
C ALA A 62 -6.62 3.46 3.11
N SER A 63 -7.28 2.36 3.51
CA SER A 63 -8.73 2.36 3.76
C SER A 63 -9.14 3.33 4.88
N VAL A 64 -8.27 3.53 5.88
CA VAL A 64 -8.50 4.48 6.99
C VAL A 64 -8.29 5.93 6.53
N LEU A 65 -7.48 6.14 5.50
CA LEU A 65 -7.25 7.47 4.91
C LEU A 65 -8.40 7.93 4.02
N ALA A 66 -9.16 7.01 3.43
CA ALA A 66 -10.30 7.37 2.59
C ALA A 66 -11.40 8.07 3.41
N THR A 67 -11.84 9.24 2.91
CA THR A 67 -12.95 10.03 3.48
C THR A 67 -14.31 9.60 2.94
N ASP A 68 -14.33 9.03 1.73
CA ASP A 68 -15.51 8.37 1.18
C ASP A 68 -15.62 6.95 1.73
N HIS A 69 -16.79 6.61 2.26
CA HIS A 69 -17.02 5.33 2.91
C HIS A 69 -16.99 4.15 1.92
N ASP A 70 -17.55 4.33 0.72
CA ASP A 70 -17.62 3.26 -0.27
C ASP A 70 -16.23 2.97 -0.86
N LEU A 71 -15.42 4.02 -1.04
CA LEU A 71 -14.00 3.89 -1.38
C LEU A 71 -13.22 3.18 -0.27
N ALA A 72 -13.43 3.56 0.99
CA ALA A 72 -12.77 2.92 2.13
C ALA A 72 -13.06 1.42 2.18
N VAL A 73 -14.32 1.01 1.98
CA VAL A 73 -14.72 -0.40 1.96
C VAL A 73 -14.06 -1.14 0.79
N SER A 74 -14.08 -0.59 -0.42
CA SER A 74 -13.43 -1.24 -1.57
C SER A 74 -11.92 -1.36 -1.42
N ILE A 75 -11.25 -0.37 -0.83
CA ILE A 75 -9.81 -0.47 -0.53
C ILE A 75 -9.55 -1.52 0.55
N ARG A 76 -10.44 -1.67 1.53
CA ARG A 76 -10.35 -2.75 2.51
C ARG A 76 -10.52 -4.13 1.87
N ASP A 77 -11.46 -4.30 0.94
CA ASP A 77 -11.61 -5.54 0.18
C ASP A 77 -10.37 -5.81 -0.69
N LEU A 78 -9.76 -4.76 -1.25
CA LEU A 78 -8.50 -4.86 -2.00
C LEU A 78 -7.35 -5.33 -1.11
N ALA A 79 -7.31 -4.87 0.15
CA ALA A 79 -6.31 -5.30 1.13
C ALA A 79 -6.38 -6.82 1.37
N ASP A 80 -7.58 -7.34 1.64
CA ASP A 80 -7.81 -8.76 1.86
C ASP A 80 -7.44 -9.58 0.60
N ALA A 81 -7.78 -9.08 -0.60
CA ALA A 81 -7.38 -9.71 -1.86
C ALA A 81 -5.86 -9.71 -2.08
N ALA A 82 -5.17 -8.61 -1.73
CA ALA A 82 -3.72 -8.50 -1.84
C ALA A 82 -2.99 -9.46 -0.88
N GLY A 83 -3.51 -9.61 0.34
CA GLY A 83 -3.03 -10.62 1.29
C GLY A 83 -3.14 -12.03 0.72
N ASN A 84 -4.29 -12.35 0.11
CA ASN A 84 -4.49 -13.66 -0.53
C ASN A 84 -3.53 -13.89 -1.72
N VAL A 85 -3.22 -12.86 -2.52
CA VAL A 85 -2.20 -12.94 -3.59
C VAL A 85 -0.81 -13.16 -2.99
N ALA A 86 -0.45 -12.45 -1.92
CA ALA A 86 0.85 -12.59 -1.27
C ALA A 86 1.07 -14.01 -0.68
N GLU A 87 0.00 -14.66 -0.21
CA GLU A 87 0.04 -16.05 0.27
C GLU A 87 0.03 -17.09 -0.87
N ASN A 88 -0.53 -16.75 -2.04
CA ASN A 88 -0.78 -17.66 -3.15
C ASN A 88 -0.38 -17.05 -4.50
N LEU A 89 0.89 -16.66 -4.66
CA LEU A 89 1.38 -15.93 -5.84
C LEU A 89 1.18 -16.69 -7.17
N GLU A 90 1.28 -18.02 -7.15
CA GLU A 90 1.05 -18.88 -8.32
C GLU A 90 -0.45 -19.07 -8.66
N ASP A 91 -1.36 -18.65 -7.78
CA ASP A 91 -2.81 -18.83 -7.95
C ASP A 91 -3.40 -17.71 -8.82
N ALA A 92 -3.62 -18.03 -10.10
CA ALA A 92 -4.31 -17.14 -11.04
C ALA A 92 -5.70 -16.70 -10.55
N GLY A 93 -6.40 -17.52 -9.77
CA GLY A 93 -7.69 -17.17 -9.19
C GLY A 93 -7.58 -16.10 -8.10
N ALA A 94 -6.52 -16.13 -7.29
CA ALA A 94 -6.23 -15.06 -6.33
C ALA A 94 -5.99 -13.74 -7.06
N ARG A 95 -5.21 -13.78 -8.16
CA ARG A 95 -4.95 -12.60 -8.99
C ARG A 95 -6.21 -12.06 -9.68
N ASP A 96 -7.06 -12.93 -10.23
CA ASP A 96 -8.33 -12.54 -10.86
C ASP A 96 -9.31 -11.86 -9.87
N VAL A 97 -9.28 -12.26 -8.59
CA VAL A 97 -10.05 -11.57 -7.54
C VAL A 97 -9.46 -10.19 -7.28
N PHE A 98 -8.14 -10.10 -7.08
CA PHE A 98 -7.44 -8.84 -6.87
C PHE A 98 -7.72 -7.84 -8.00
N ASP A 99 -7.54 -8.23 -9.26
CA ASP A 99 -7.72 -7.34 -10.41
C ASP A 99 -9.17 -6.83 -10.55
N ARG A 100 -10.17 -7.66 -10.21
CA ARG A 100 -11.58 -7.24 -10.20
C ARG A 100 -11.89 -6.23 -9.10
N VAL A 101 -11.38 -6.45 -7.89
CA VAL A 101 -11.57 -5.51 -6.77
C VAL A 101 -10.82 -4.21 -7.05
N TYR A 102 -9.61 -4.30 -7.60
CA TYR A 102 -8.85 -3.12 -8.00
C TYR A 102 -9.58 -2.29 -9.06
N ALA A 103 -10.20 -2.92 -10.06
CA ALA A 103 -11.00 -2.20 -11.05
C ALA A 103 -12.18 -1.43 -10.43
N ASP A 104 -12.80 -1.96 -9.36
CA ASP A 104 -13.84 -1.25 -8.60
C ASP A 104 -13.27 -0.06 -7.81
N VAL A 105 -12.10 -0.20 -7.18
CA VAL A 105 -11.37 0.91 -6.54
C VAL A 105 -11.05 1.99 -7.56
N THR A 106 -10.47 1.65 -8.71
CA THR A 106 -10.13 2.60 -9.78
C THR A 106 -11.37 3.33 -10.30
N ALA A 107 -12.52 2.66 -10.40
CA ALA A 107 -13.78 3.28 -10.82
C ALA A 107 -14.31 4.30 -9.80
N LYS A 108 -13.95 4.18 -8.52
CA LYS A 108 -14.33 5.12 -7.45
C LYS A 108 -13.33 6.27 -7.25
N CYS A 109 -12.09 6.05 -7.67
CA CYS A 109 -11.03 7.07 -7.65
C CYS A 109 -11.15 8.10 -8.80
N ASN A 110 -11.99 7.87 -9.81
CA ASN A 110 -12.16 8.70 -11.01
C ASN A 110 -13.61 9.13 -11.23
#